data_AF-A0A8B9KSR4-F1
#
_entry.id   AF-A0A8B9KSR4-F1
#
_cell.length_a   1.000
_cell.length_b   1.000
_cell.length_c   1.000
_cell.angle_alpha   90.00
_cell.angle_beta   90.00
_cell.angle_gamma   90.00
#
_symmetry.space_group_name_H-M   'P 1'
#
loop_
_entity.id
_entity.type
_entity.pdbx_description
1 polymer ?
#
loop_
_entity_poly.entity_id
_entity_poly.type
_entity_poly.pdbx_seq_one_letter_code
_entity_poly.pdbx_strand_id
1 'polypeptide(L)'
;MLVLGLVPLLLLCGCGCRAVDVPEDVTAEFSVRLYHQLQTAGGEENIIFSPLSVALALGMVELGARGSSLQEIRQAVGYNEEFSVLRNLTLALSGDEAQYVVRLANSLFLQSGVHFNADFLMGDISP
;
A
#
# COMPACT_ATOMS: atom_id res chain seq x y z
N MET A 1 -27.99 10.07 -47.54
CA MET A 1 -27.21 11.17 -46.93
C MET A 1 -27.36 11.16 -45.41
N LEU A 2 -26.93 10.09 -44.72
CA LEU A 2 -27.06 9.99 -43.26
C LEU A 2 -25.91 9.17 -42.61
N VAL A 3 -24.85 8.87 -43.37
CA VAL A 3 -23.75 8.01 -42.89
C VAL A 3 -22.45 8.80 -42.68
N LEU A 4 -22.37 10.07 -43.11
CA LEU A 4 -21.17 10.91 -42.95
C LEU A 4 -21.10 11.68 -41.62
N GLY A 5 -22.09 11.56 -40.74
CA GLY A 5 -22.18 12.36 -39.51
C GLY A 5 -21.58 11.74 -38.24
N LEU A 6 -21.23 10.45 -38.23
CA LEU A 6 -20.84 9.73 -37.00
C LEU A 6 -19.33 9.50 -36.86
N VAL A 7 -18.54 9.78 -37.89
CA VAL A 7 -17.08 9.65 -37.85
C VAL A 7 -16.39 10.64 -36.88
N PRO A 8 -16.88 11.89 -36.63
CA PRO A 8 -16.15 12.81 -35.75
C PRO A 8 -16.24 12.44 -34.26
N LEU A 9 -17.20 11.60 -33.85
CA LEU A 9 -17.39 11.23 -32.44
C LEU A 9 -16.38 10.19 -31.94
N LEU A 10 -15.73 9.45 -32.86
CA LEU A 10 -14.70 8.46 -32.54
C LEU A 10 -13.31 9.07 -32.30
N LEU A 11 -13.13 10.36 -32.59
CA LEU A 11 -11.83 11.05 -32.45
C LEU A 11 -11.69 11.87 -31.15
N LEU A 12 -12.70 11.84 -30.26
CA LEU A 12 -12.69 12.60 -29.00
C LEU A 12 -12.25 11.80 -27.76
N CYS A 13 -11.84 10.54 -27.90
CA CYS A 13 -11.17 9.82 -26.82
C CYS A 13 -9.64 9.98 -26.94
N GLY A 14 -9.18 11.23 -26.87
CA GLY A 14 -7.78 11.63 -26.84
C GLY A 14 -7.26 11.95 -25.45
N CYS A 15 -8.03 11.67 -24.39
CA CYS A 15 -7.44 11.57 -23.06
C CYS A 15 -6.78 10.20 -23.00
N GLY A 16 -5.50 10.16 -23.36
CA GLY A 16 -4.65 9.04 -22.98
C GLY A 16 -4.61 9.00 -21.46
N CYS A 17 -5.61 8.38 -20.85
CA CYS A 17 -5.39 7.64 -19.63
C CYS A 17 -4.40 6.57 -20.04
N ARG A 18 -3.10 6.93 -20.00
CA ARG A 18 -2.07 5.93 -19.91
C ARG A 18 -2.48 5.19 -18.64
N ALA A 19 -3.08 4.02 -18.81
CA ALA A 19 -2.84 2.96 -17.86
C ALA A 19 -1.31 2.92 -17.83
N VAL A 20 -0.74 3.58 -16.82
CA VAL A 20 0.58 3.21 -16.37
C VAL A 20 0.48 1.71 -16.28
N ASP A 21 1.32 0.97 -17.00
CA ASP A 21 1.53 -0.43 -16.71
C ASP A 21 2.03 -0.43 -15.26
N VAL A 22 1.09 -0.45 -14.32
CA VAL A 22 1.35 -0.46 -12.90
C VAL A 22 1.90 -1.87 -12.69
N PRO A 23 3.18 -2.03 -12.32
CA PRO A 23 3.69 -3.34 -11.94
C PRO A 23 2.72 -3.93 -10.94
N GLU A 24 2.30 -5.20 -11.12
CA GLU A 24 1.29 -5.89 -10.29
C GLU A 24 1.19 -5.25 -8.91
N ASP A 25 0.16 -4.41 -8.70
CA ASP A 25 0.15 -3.54 -7.53
C ASP A 25 -0.23 -4.38 -6.32
N VAL A 26 0.80 -4.98 -5.71
CA VAL A 26 0.68 -5.79 -4.51
C VAL A 26 -0.13 -5.05 -3.44
N THR A 27 -0.01 -3.71 -3.39
CA THR A 27 -0.79 -2.87 -2.48
C THR A 27 -2.28 -2.93 -2.81
N ALA A 28 -2.66 -2.92 -4.08
CA ALA A 28 -4.05 -3.03 -4.50
C ALA A 28 -4.64 -4.41 -4.18
N GLU A 29 -3.91 -5.50 -4.44
CA GLU A 29 -4.37 -6.85 -4.09
C GLU A 29 -4.53 -7.01 -2.58
N PHE A 30 -3.54 -6.58 -1.79
CA PHE A 30 -3.63 -6.54 -0.33
C PHE A 30 -4.85 -5.73 0.14
N SER A 31 -5.09 -4.57 -0.47
CA SER A 31 -6.22 -3.69 -0.13
C SER A 31 -7.55 -4.40 -0.34
N VAL A 32 -7.74 -5.08 -1.47
CA VAL A 32 -8.96 -5.81 -1.80
C VAL A 32 -9.15 -7.00 -0.85
N ARG A 33 -8.09 -7.78 -0.60
CA ARG A 33 -8.14 -8.91 0.35
C ARG A 33 -8.52 -8.43 1.75
N LEU A 34 -7.91 -7.36 2.23
CA LEU A 34 -8.19 -6.78 3.54
C LEU A 34 -9.63 -6.23 3.63
N TYR A 35 -10.11 -5.56 2.58
CA TYR A 35 -11.49 -5.09 2.51
C TYR A 35 -12.49 -6.23 2.67
N HIS A 36 -12.30 -7.36 1.97
CA HIS A 36 -13.20 -8.51 2.08
C HIS A 36 -13.17 -9.16 3.48
N GLN A 37 -12.01 -9.17 4.14
CA GLN A 37 -11.90 -9.62 5.53
C GLN A 37 -12.69 -8.71 6.48
N LEU A 38 -12.55 -7.39 6.33
CA LEU A 38 -13.30 -6.41 7.12
C LEU A 38 -14.80 -6.49 6.86
N GLN A 39 -15.23 -6.70 5.61
CA GLN A 39 -16.63 -6.89 5.25
C GLN A 39 -17.23 -8.13 5.89
N THR A 40 -16.48 -9.24 5.88
CA THR A 40 -16.94 -10.50 6.49
C THR A 40 -17.09 -10.36 8.01
N ALA A 41 -16.27 -9.53 8.65
CA ALA A 41 -16.32 -9.28 10.09
C ALA A 41 -17.37 -8.22 10.51
N GLY A 42 -17.58 -7.18 9.68
CA GLY A 42 -18.37 -5.99 10.01
C GLY A 42 -19.81 -5.97 9.48
N GLY A 43 -20.24 -6.97 8.70
CA GLY A 43 -21.60 -7.02 8.17
C GLY A 43 -21.93 -5.85 7.23
N GLU A 44 -22.99 -5.10 7.52
CA GLU A 44 -23.46 -3.96 6.69
C GLU A 44 -22.96 -2.59 7.18
N GLU A 45 -21.99 -2.55 8.09
CA GLU A 45 -21.41 -1.29 8.58
C GLU A 45 -20.50 -0.62 7.53
N ASN A 46 -20.30 0.69 7.69
CA ASN A 46 -19.37 1.44 6.85
C ASN A 46 -17.92 1.00 7.10
N ILE A 47 -17.18 0.72 6.01
CA ILE A 47 -15.77 0.33 6.09
C ILE A 47 -14.91 1.49 5.57
N ILE A 48 -14.09 2.06 6.46
CA ILE A 48 -13.13 3.11 6.13
C ILE A 48 -11.80 2.72 6.76
N PHE A 49 -10.76 2.55 5.94
CA PHE A 49 -9.40 2.23 6.38
C PHE A 49 -8.37 2.72 5.37
N SER A 50 -7.10 2.77 5.79
CA SER A 50 -5.96 3.07 4.91
C SER A 50 -5.12 1.80 4.72
N PRO A 51 -5.25 1.09 3.58
CA PRO A 51 -4.47 -0.12 3.31
C PRO A 51 -2.96 0.14 3.37
N LEU A 52 -2.52 1.29 2.83
CA LEU A 52 -1.12 1.68 2.85
C LEU A 52 -0.58 1.85 4.28
N SER A 53 -1.36 2.47 5.17
CA SER A 53 -0.94 2.66 6.57
C SER A 53 -0.76 1.29 7.26
N VAL A 54 -1.66 0.34 7.01
CA VAL A 54 -1.57 -1.02 7.56
C VAL A 54 -0.35 -1.77 6.99
N ALA A 55 -0.15 -1.71 5.67
CA ALA A 55 1.00 -2.35 5.02
C ALA A 55 2.33 -1.80 5.55
N LEU A 56 2.43 -0.48 5.75
CA LEU A 56 3.61 0.15 6.33
C LEU A 56 3.84 -0.27 7.79
N ALA A 57 2.79 -0.39 8.60
CA ALA A 57 2.91 -0.89 9.96
C ALA A 57 3.42 -2.34 9.99
N LEU A 58 2.87 -3.22 9.14
CA LEU A 58 3.32 -4.60 9.00
C LEU A 58 4.76 -4.70 8.48
N GLY A 59 5.14 -3.85 7.53
CA GLY A 59 6.49 -3.80 7.02
C GLY A 59 7.51 -3.33 8.07
N MET A 60 7.16 -2.39 8.96
CA MET A 60 8.03 -2.07 10.11
C MET A 60 8.23 -3.27 11.04
N VAL A 61 7.19 -4.10 11.22
CA VAL A 61 7.28 -5.34 12.02
C VAL A 61 8.10 -6.41 11.29
N GLU A 62 7.95 -6.52 9.97
CA GLU A 62 8.69 -7.45 9.10
C GLU A 62 10.20 -7.34 9.31
N LEU A 63 10.72 -6.12 9.41
CA LEU A 63 12.16 -5.88 9.55
C LEU A 63 12.75 -6.55 10.81
N GLY A 64 11.97 -6.68 11.88
CA GLY A 64 12.36 -7.38 13.10
C GLY A 64 11.98 -8.86 13.15
N ALA A 65 11.14 -9.33 12.21
CA ALA A 65 10.64 -10.69 12.18
C ALA A 65 11.64 -11.67 11.53
N ARG A 66 11.62 -12.94 11.95
CA ARG A 66 12.45 -14.01 11.39
C ARG A 66 11.64 -15.31 11.29
N GLY A 67 12.15 -16.28 10.52
CA GLY A 67 11.54 -17.61 10.40
C GLY A 67 10.11 -17.58 9.86
N SER A 68 9.21 -18.35 10.47
CA SER A 68 7.81 -18.45 10.04
C SER A 68 7.04 -17.13 10.16
N SER A 69 7.31 -16.34 11.20
CA SER A 69 6.64 -15.05 11.39
C SER A 69 6.95 -14.07 10.24
N LEU A 70 8.19 -14.05 9.75
CA LEU A 70 8.57 -13.27 8.58
C LEU A 70 7.80 -13.72 7.33
N GLN A 71 7.72 -15.04 7.12
CA GLN A 71 7.02 -15.64 5.98
C GLN A 71 5.51 -15.33 6.01
N GLU A 72 4.88 -15.42 7.17
CA GLU A 72 3.46 -15.11 7.36
C GLU A 72 3.16 -13.64 7.07
N ILE A 73 4.00 -12.72 7.53
CA ILE A 73 3.85 -11.28 7.25
C ILE A 73 3.94 -11.03 5.73
N ARG A 74 4.97 -11.55 5.07
CA ARG A 74 5.13 -11.41 3.61
C ARG A 74 3.96 -11.97 2.82
N GLN A 75 3.47 -13.16 3.20
CA GLN A 75 2.32 -13.79 2.57
C GLN A 75 1.02 -12.99 2.80
N ALA A 76 0.86 -12.42 3.99
CA ALA A 76 -0.30 -11.59 4.31
C ALA A 76 -0.35 -10.35 3.41
N VAL A 77 0.77 -9.64 3.25
CA VAL A 77 0.84 -8.42 2.43
C VAL A 77 0.95 -8.72 0.93
N GLY A 78 1.47 -9.88 0.55
CA GLY A 78 1.49 -10.34 -0.85
C GLY A 78 2.75 -9.97 -1.64
N TYR A 79 3.81 -9.46 -1.01
CA TYR A 79 5.11 -9.25 -1.67
C TYR A 79 6.14 -10.28 -1.20
N ASN A 80 6.97 -10.74 -2.13
CA ASN A 80 8.10 -11.64 -1.85
C ASN A 80 9.42 -10.89 -1.62
N GLU A 81 9.51 -9.63 -2.06
CA GLU A 81 10.73 -8.81 -1.94
C GLU A 81 10.44 -7.46 -1.25
N GLU A 82 11.51 -6.88 -0.72
CA GLU A 82 11.62 -5.90 0.36
C GLU A 82 10.55 -4.79 0.48
N PHE A 83 10.41 -4.33 1.72
CA PHE A 83 9.81 -3.07 2.19
C PHE A 83 10.13 -1.80 1.37
N SER A 84 11.06 -1.87 0.41
CA SER A 84 11.45 -0.80 -0.51
C SER A 84 10.28 -0.25 -1.32
N VAL A 85 9.32 -1.09 -1.70
CA VAL A 85 8.10 -0.67 -2.43
C VAL A 85 7.26 0.29 -1.58
N LEU A 86 7.03 -0.05 -0.31
CA LEU A 86 6.26 0.77 0.63
C LEU A 86 6.97 2.10 0.94
N ARG A 87 8.29 2.07 1.04
CA ARG A 87 9.12 3.28 1.22
C ARG A 87 8.98 4.23 0.04
N ASN A 88 9.06 3.72 -1.19
CA ASN A 88 8.92 4.54 -2.40
C ASN A 88 7.52 5.16 -2.51
N LEU A 89 6.47 4.40 -2.20
CA LEU A 89 5.09 4.90 -2.18
C LEU A 89 4.91 6.01 -1.13
N THR A 90 5.50 5.86 0.05
CA THR A 90 5.45 6.89 1.09
C THR A 90 6.15 8.18 0.66
N LEU A 91 7.30 8.07 0.00
CA LEU A 91 8.02 9.22 -0.54
C LEU A 91 7.22 9.92 -1.66
N ALA A 92 6.58 9.16 -2.55
CA ALA A 92 5.74 9.71 -3.61
C ALA A 92 4.53 10.49 -3.06
N LEU A 93 3.95 10.04 -1.94
CA LEU A 93 2.83 10.71 -1.26
C LEU A 93 3.23 11.94 -0.46
N SER A 94 4.53 12.16 -0.25
CA SER A 94 5.07 13.35 0.42
C SER A 94 5.23 14.53 -0.57
N GLY A 95 4.76 14.39 -1.82
CA GLY A 95 4.90 15.37 -2.88
C GLY A 95 3.76 16.38 -2.96
N ASP A 96 4.15 17.66 -3.07
CA ASP A 96 3.35 18.86 -3.36
C ASP A 96 2.07 19.06 -2.52
N GLU A 97 2.25 19.64 -1.33
CA GLU A 97 1.17 20.05 -0.41
C GLU A 97 0.20 21.08 -1.01
N ALA A 98 0.48 21.64 -2.18
CA ALA A 98 -0.39 22.63 -2.82
C ALA A 98 -1.72 22.04 -3.33
N GLN A 99 -1.80 20.73 -3.56
CA GLN A 99 -2.98 20.09 -4.18
C GLN A 99 -3.79 19.19 -3.24
N TYR A 100 -3.18 18.63 -2.20
CA TYR A 100 -3.85 17.75 -1.24
C TYR A 100 -3.08 17.66 0.08
N VAL A 101 -3.79 17.26 1.15
CA VAL A 101 -3.18 16.98 2.46
C VAL A 101 -3.31 15.49 2.74
N VAL A 102 -2.20 14.76 2.63
CA VAL A 102 -2.09 13.37 3.11
C VAL A 102 -1.19 13.36 4.33
N ARG A 103 -1.71 12.81 5.44
CA ARG A 103 -0.95 12.63 6.69
C ARG A 103 -0.98 11.16 7.07
N LEU A 104 0.21 10.55 7.09
CA LEU A 104 0.37 9.16 7.47
C LEU A 104 1.14 9.08 8.79
N ALA A 105 0.57 8.40 9.77
CA ALA A 105 1.12 8.31 11.13
C ALA A 105 1.16 6.85 11.57
N ASN A 106 2.30 6.21 11.35
CA ASN A 106 2.57 4.85 11.83
C ASN A 106 3.66 4.90 12.90
N SER A 107 3.50 4.12 13.97
CA SER A 107 4.45 4.05 15.08
C SER A 107 4.40 2.67 15.73
N LEU A 108 5.54 2.19 16.23
CA LEU A 108 5.63 0.99 17.05
C LEU A 108 5.84 1.39 18.52
N PHE A 109 4.98 0.90 19.40
CA PHE A 109 5.07 1.13 20.83
C PHE A 109 5.70 -0.10 21.49
N LEU A 110 6.88 0.09 22.06
CA LEU A 110 7.69 -0.99 22.61
C LEU A 110 7.51 -1.11 24.12
N GLN A 111 7.49 -2.34 24.63
CA GLN A 111 7.32 -2.61 26.06
C GLN A 111 8.57 -2.20 26.86
N SER A 112 8.35 -1.48 27.97
CA SER A 112 9.43 -1.15 28.90
C SER A 112 9.98 -2.40 29.60
N GLY A 113 11.29 -2.47 29.78
CA GLY A 113 11.98 -3.62 30.38
C GLY A 113 12.30 -4.76 29.42
N VAL A 114 11.90 -4.66 28.14
CA VAL A 114 12.34 -5.57 27.09
C VAL A 114 13.56 -4.97 26.37
N HIS A 115 14.58 -5.79 26.15
CA HIS A 115 15.75 -5.39 25.37
C HIS A 115 15.49 -5.56 23.88
N PHE A 116 15.60 -4.46 23.12
CA PHE A 116 15.48 -4.47 21.67
C PHE A 116 16.86 -4.37 21.02
N ASN A 117 17.02 -5.04 19.89
CA ASN A 117 18.22 -4.92 19.07
C ASN A 117 18.35 -3.47 18.56
N ALA A 118 19.56 -2.90 18.66
CA ALA A 118 19.81 -1.51 18.32
C ALA A 118 19.66 -1.22 16.82
N ASP A 119 20.07 -2.16 15.96
CA ASP A 119 19.92 -2.06 14.50
C ASP A 119 18.44 -2.00 14.12
N PHE A 120 17.59 -2.74 14.85
CA PHE A 120 16.14 -2.67 14.67
C PHE A 120 15.56 -1.29 14.99
N LEU A 121 16.04 -0.65 16.07
CA LEU A 121 15.58 0.68 16.47
C LEU A 121 16.08 1.79 15.54
N MET A 122 17.27 1.62 14.96
CA MET A 122 17.87 2.59 14.04
C MET A 122 17.34 2.46 12.61
N GLY A 123 16.66 1.34 12.29
CA GLY A 123 16.20 1.05 10.93
C GLY A 123 17.31 0.60 9.98
N ASP A 124 18.50 0.29 10.52
CA ASP A 124 19.70 -0.15 9.78
C ASP A 124 19.77 -1.69 9.70
N ILE A 125 18.64 -2.32 9.37
CA ILE A 125 18.57 -3.78 9.30
C ILE A 125 18.89 -4.16 7.87
N SER A 126 20.13 -4.62 7.62
CA SER A 126 20.47 -5.24 6.34
C SER A 126 19.65 -6.53 6.16
N PRO A 127 19.18 -6.81 4.93
CA PRO A 127 18.46 -8.04 4.59
C PRO A 127 19.29 -9.31 4.81
#